data_AF-A0A7V9SGP8-F1
#
_entry.id   AF-A0A7V9SGP8-F1
#
_cell.length_a   1.000
_cell.length_b   1.000
_cell.length_c   1.000
_cell.angle_alpha   90.00
_cell.angle_beta   90.00
_cell.angle_gamma   90.00
#
_symmetry.space_group_name_H-M   'P 1'
#
loop_
_entity.id
_entity.type
_entity.pdbx_description
1 polymer ?
#
loop_
_entity_poly.entity_id
_entity_poly.type
_entity_poly.pdbx_seq_one_letter_code
_entity_poly.pdbx_strand_id
1 'polypeptide(L)' 'MRILHIQKVTGIGGSERHLLELLPALASRCVEVRMCVLGAGKSGLFADALRGRGVDVEVLAAGPDV' A
#
# COMPACT_ATOMS: atom_id res chain seq x y z
N MET A 1 -11.50 -14.81 -1.21
CA MET A 1 -11.62 -13.74 -0.19
C MET A 1 -11.01 -12.47 -0.78
N ARG A 2 -11.62 -11.31 -0.54
CA ARG A 2 -11.18 -10.01 -1.11
C ARG A 2 -10.82 -9.06 0.02
N ILE A 3 -9.65 -8.42 -0.06
CA ILE A 3 -9.14 -7.49 0.95
C ILE A 3 -8.76 -6.18 0.26
N LEU A 4 -9.27 -5.07 0.79
CA LEU A 4 -8.76 -3.74 0.50
C LEU A 4 -8.06 -3.22 1.74
N HIS A 5 -6.75 -2.98 1.66
CA HIS A 5 -6.01 -2.29 2.72
C HIS A 5 -6.00 -0.79 2.42
N ILE A 6 -6.31 0.03 3.42
CA ILE A 6 -6.34 1.49 3.28
C ILE A 6 -5.41 2.10 4.32
N GLN A 7 -4.50 2.96 3.90
CA GLN A 7 -3.53 3.57 4.81
C GLN A 7 -3.12 4.97 4.36
N LYS A 8 -3.01 5.88 5.32
CA LYS A 8 -2.31 7.15 5.11
C LYS A 8 -0.81 6.94 5.08
N VAL A 9 -0.16 7.46 4.04
CA VAL A 9 1.28 7.27 3.82
C VAL A 9 1.91 8.63 3.53
N THR A 10 3.00 8.93 4.23
CA THR A 10 3.86 10.11 3.99
C THR A 10 5.26 9.72 3.50
N GLY A 11 5.64 8.44 3.62
CA GLY A 11 6.93 7.84 3.28
C GLY A 11 6.96 6.37 3.70
N ILE A 12 8.14 5.73 3.72
CA ILE A 12 8.27 4.32 4.15
C ILE A 12 8.73 4.25 5.61
N GLY A 13 7.84 3.80 6.49
CA GLY A 13 8.07 3.51 7.91
C GLY A 13 7.82 2.03 8.25
N GLY A 14 7.47 1.76 9.52
CA GLY A 14 7.32 0.40 10.03
C GLY A 14 6.15 -0.36 9.40
N SER A 15 4.98 0.27 9.34
CA SER A 15 3.77 -0.27 8.73
C SER A 15 3.95 -0.55 7.24
N GLU A 16 4.59 0.37 6.51
CA GLU A 16 4.80 0.23 5.07
C GLU A 16 5.76 -0.92 4.77
N ARG A 17 6.83 -1.08 5.57
CA ARG A 17 7.73 -2.24 5.46
C ARG A 17 6.99 -3.55 5.69
N HIS A 18 6.11 -3.59 6.70
CA HIS A 18 5.30 -4.77 6.94
C HIS A 18 4.35 -5.09 5.77
N LEU A 19 3.67 -4.08 5.21
CA LEU A 19 2.76 -4.26 4.08
C LEU A 19 3.48 -4.66 2.79
N LEU A 20 4.71 -4.20 2.60
CA LEU A 20 5.57 -4.64 1.50
C LEU A 20 5.85 -6.14 1.53
N GLU A 21 5.83 -6.78 2.71
CA GLU A 21 5.96 -8.23 2.85
C GLU A 21 4.61 -8.94 2.82
N LEU A 22 3.62 -8.44 3.57
CA LEU A 22 2.33 -9.09 3.77
C LEU A 22 1.49 -9.14 2.49
N LEU A 23 1.31 -8.01 1.80
CA LEU A 23 0.36 -7.95 0.69
C LEU A 23 0.78 -8.84 -0.49
N PRO A 24 2.06 -8.88 -0.91
CA PRO A 24 2.51 -9.82 -1.93
C PRO A 24 2.37 -11.28 -1.50
N ALA A 25 2.62 -11.60 -0.22
CA ALA A 25 2.46 -12.96 0.30
C ALA A 25 0.98 -13.41 0.36
N LEU A 26 0.05 -12.48 0.55
CA LEU A 26 -1.39 -12.77 0.42
C LEU A 26 -1.78 -13.00 -1.03
N ALA A 27 -1.28 -12.16 -1.95
CA ALA A 27 -1.53 -12.31 -3.38
C ALA A 27 -1.02 -13.67 -3.92
N SER A 28 0.17 -14.11 -3.49
CA SER A 28 0.75 -15.40 -3.89
C SER A 28 -0.04 -16.62 -3.39
N ARG A 29 -0.90 -16.43 -2.38
CA ARG A 29 -1.81 -17.45 -1.83
C ARG A 29 -3.23 -17.33 -2.37
N CYS A 30 -3.40 -16.73 -3.55
CA CYS A 30 -4.68 -16.54 -4.25
C CYS A 30 -5.71 -15.69 -3.46
N VAL A 31 -5.26 -14.81 -2.56
CA VAL A 31 -6.11 -13.79 -1.96
C VAL A 31 -6.15 -12.58 -2.88
N GLU A 32 -7.34 -12.12 -3.28
CA GLU A 32 -7.47 -10.87 -4.03
C GLU A 32 -7.23 -9.72 -3.07
N VAL A 33 -6.05 -9.09 -3.16
CA VAL A 33 -5.64 -8.01 -2.28
C VAL A 33 -5.29 -6.78 -3.10
N ARG A 34 -5.79 -5.62 -2.66
CA ARG A 34 -5.50 -4.31 -3.23
C ARG A 34 -5.14 -3.32 -2.12
N MET A 35 -4.44 -2.27 -2.50
CA MET A 35 -4.04 -1.19 -1.61
C MET A 35 -4.64 0.15 -2.07
N CYS A 36 -5.24 0.89 -1.14
CA CYS A 36 -5.59 2.30 -1.32
C CYS A 36 -4.68 3.14 -0.43
N VAL A 37 -3.78 3.90 -1.04
CA VAL A 37 -2.88 4.81 -0.36
C VAL A 37 -3.53 6.19 -0.27
N LEU A 38 -3.78 6.66 0.95
CA LEU A 38 -4.13 8.05 1.22
C LEU A 38 -2.81 8.84 1.29
N GLY A 39 -2.38 9.34 0.14
CA GLY A 39 -1.03 9.84 -0.09
C GLY A 39 -0.83 11.30 0.32
N ALA A 40 0.21 11.53 1.11
CA ALA A 40 0.88 12.82 1.29
C ALA A 40 2.40 12.63 1.11
N GLY A 41 3.17 13.71 1.00
CA GLY A 41 4.64 13.65 0.96
C GLY A 41 5.22 12.68 -0.09
N LYS A 42 6.04 11.72 0.35
CA LYS A 42 6.75 10.74 -0.50
C LYS A 42 6.00 9.40 -0.64
N SER A 43 4.67 9.40 -0.53
CA SER A 43 3.83 8.19 -0.65
C SER A 43 4.00 7.41 -1.95
N GLY A 44 4.39 8.07 -3.05
CA GLY A 44 4.66 7.41 -4.34
C GLY A 44 5.69 6.28 -4.24
N LEU A 45 6.71 6.42 -3.38
CA LEU A 45 7.75 5.39 -3.20
C LEU A 45 7.18 4.07 -2.68
N PHE A 46 6.19 4.14 -1.78
CA PHE A 46 5.52 2.95 -1.26
C PHE A 46 4.59 2.32 -2.29
N ALA A 47 3.82 3.14 -3.01
CA ALA A 47 2.91 2.67 -4.05
C ALA A 47 3.68 1.95 -5.17
N ASP A 48 4.78 2.53 -5.64
CA ASP A 48 5.61 1.96 -6.70
C ASP A 48 6.29 0.66 -6.25
N ALA A 49 6.75 0.60 -5.01
CA ALA A 49 7.33 -0.62 -4.44
C ALA A 49 6.32 -1.78 -4.33
N LEU A 50 5.05 -1.50 -4.01
CA LEU A 50 3.98 -2.52 -4.00
C LEU A 50 3.57 -2.95 -5.40
N ARG A 51 3.43 -2.01 -6.35
CA ARG A 51 3.13 -2.32 -7.75
C ARG A 51 4.22 -3.20 -8.36
N GLY A 52 5.49 -2.91 -8.07
CA GLY A 52 6.62 -3.74 -8.48
C GLY A 52 6.59 -5.17 -7.93
N ARG A 53 5.77 -5.45 -6.90
CA ARG A 53 5.55 -6.77 -6.30
C ARG A 53 4.21 -7.40 -6.70
N GLY A 54 3.51 -6.83 -7.70
CA GLY A 54 2.27 -7.37 -8.24
C GLY A 54 1.01 -7.05 -7.44
N VAL A 55 1.06 -6.07 -6.52
CA VAL A 55 -0.13 -5.60 -5.79
C VAL A 55 -0.75 -4.42 -6.53
N ASP A 56 -2.06 -4.47 -6.77
CA ASP A 56 -2.80 -3.34 -7.34
C ASP A 56 -2.92 -2.21 -6.30
N VAL A 57 -2.56 -0.99 -6.70
CA VAL A 57 -2.49 0.17 -5.81
C VAL A 57 -3.16 1.38 -6.44
N GLU A 58 -4.17 1.90 -5.75
CA GLU A 58 -4.77 3.21 -5.99
C GLU A 58 -4.21 4.23 -5.00
N VAL A 59 -3.97 5.47 -5.47
CA VAL A 59 -3.47 6.55 -4.63
C VAL A 59 -4.48 7.70 -4.68
N LEU A 60 -4.98 8.10 -3.51
CA LEU A 60 -5.84 9.25 -3.32
C LEU A 60 -5.09 10.33 -2.54
N ALA A 61 -5.15 11.57 -3.00
CA ALA A 61 -4.52 12.68 -2.29
C ALA A 61 -5.19 12.86 -0.91
N ALA A 62 -4.38 12.93 0.14
CA ALA A 62 -4.84 13.18 1.50
C ALA A 62 -4.18 14.45 2.06
N GLY A 63 -4.93 15.19 2.88
CA GLY A 63 -4.43 16.38 3.56
C GLY A 63 -3.31 16.09 4.58
N PRO A 64 -2.74 17.13 5.19
CA PRO A 64 -1.69 16.99 6.21
C PRO A 64 -2.15 16.15 7.41
N ASP A 65 -1.21 15.71 8.23
CA ASP A 65 -1.52 15.04 9.50
C ASP A 65 -2.29 16.03 10.40
N VAL A 66 -3.41 15.56 10.94
CA VAL A 66 -4.26 16.29 11.90
C VAL A 66 -4.01 15.78 13.30
#